data_AF-A0A6L8HTA5-F1
#
_entry.id   AF-A0A6L8HTA5-F1
#
_cell.length_a   1.000
_cell.length_b   1.000
_cell.length_c   1.000
_cell.angle_alpha   90.00
_cell.angle_beta   90.00
_cell.angle_gamma   90.00
#
_symmetry.space_group_name_H-M   'P 1'
#
loop_
_entity.id
_entity.type
_entity.pdbx_description
1 polymer ?
#
loop_
_entity_poly.entity_id
_entity_poly.type
_entity_poly.pdbx_seq_one_letter_code
_entity_poly.pdbx_strand_id
1 'polypeptide(L)'
;MGFLDKLFKRGDASEAEGLHADVPIERDECPHTNLVPKWDEPDDIGHEDRASRFDCGTCGATFTPAEAQELRDTEAERIGAV
;
A
#
# COMPACT_ATOMS: atom_id res chain seq x y z
N MET A 1 8.75 34.28 36.74
CA MET A 1 7.77 33.18 36.61
C MET A 1 7.24 33.21 35.19
N GLY A 2 7.61 32.20 34.42
CA GLY A 2 8.08 32.34 33.04
C GLY A 2 7.07 32.03 31.95
N PHE A 3 7.43 32.47 30.74
CA PHE A 3 6.70 32.30 29.47
C PHE A 3 6.31 30.84 29.13
N LEU A 4 6.92 29.87 29.81
CA LEU A 4 6.65 28.44 29.69
C LEU A 4 5.22 28.07 30.12
N ASP A 5 4.60 28.81 31.06
CA ASP A 5 3.22 28.55 31.50
C ASP A 5 2.18 28.82 30.39
N LYS A 6 2.53 29.70 29.44
CA LYS A 6 1.68 30.06 28.30
C LYS A 6 1.76 29.06 27.14
N LEU A 7 2.82 28.26 27.08
CA LEU A 7 3.01 27.22 26.07
C LEU A 7 2.22 25.94 26.40
N PHE A 8 2.02 25.62 27.68
CA PHE A 8 1.26 24.44 28.11
C PHE A 8 -0.25 24.67 28.25
N LYS A 9 -0.74 25.91 28.08
CA LYS A 9 -2.17 26.25 28.10
C LYS A 9 -2.84 26.15 26.71
N ARG A 10 -2.22 25.47 25.76
CA ARG A 10 -2.82 25.03 24.49
C ARG A 10 -3.09 23.51 24.55
N GLY A 11 -3.82 23.10 25.58
CA GLY A 11 -4.20 21.72 25.82
C GLY A 11 -5.71 21.51 25.98
N ASP A 12 -6.53 22.51 25.66
CA ASP A 12 -7.99 22.39 25.73
C ASP A 12 -8.63 23.29 24.66
N ALA A 13 -8.65 22.78 23.43
CA ALA A 13 -9.54 23.23 22.37
C ALA A 13 -9.61 22.11 21.33
N SER A 14 -10.85 21.80 20.95
CA SER A 14 -11.30 20.89 19.91
C SER A 14 -11.20 19.41 20.24
N GLU A 15 -12.26 18.92 20.90
CA GLU A 15 -13.27 18.13 20.20
C GLU A 15 -12.93 17.91 18.71
N ALA A 16 -12.33 16.77 18.40
CA ALA A 16 -12.38 16.17 17.08
C ALA A 16 -13.43 15.07 17.12
N GLU A 17 -14.67 15.46 17.42
CA GLU A 17 -15.84 14.66 17.08
C GLU A 17 -16.17 14.93 15.60
N GLY A 18 -16.14 13.87 14.79
CA GLY A 18 -16.47 13.87 13.36
C GLY A 18 -15.21 13.77 12.48
N LEU A 19 -15.05 12.80 11.57
CA LEU A 19 -16.00 11.89 10.93
C LEU A 19 -15.20 10.64 10.50
N HIS A 20 -15.26 9.56 11.27
CA HIS A 20 -15.12 8.24 10.68
C HIS A 20 -16.50 7.61 10.81
N ALA A 21 -17.40 8.02 9.92
CA ALA A 21 -18.56 7.21 9.65
C ALA A 21 -18.02 5.82 9.30
N ASP A 22 -18.48 4.81 10.04
CA ASP A 22 -18.25 3.39 9.77
C ASP A 22 -19.02 3.05 8.48
N VAL A 23 -18.59 3.65 7.35
CA VAL A 23 -18.99 3.24 6.02
C VAL A 23 -18.17 1.99 5.77
N PRO A 24 -18.81 0.83 5.54
CA PRO A 24 -18.09 -0.33 5.05
C PRO A 24 -17.40 0.12 3.77
N ILE A 25 -16.08 0.30 3.84
CA ILE A 25 -15.26 0.41 2.64
C ILE A 25 -15.38 -0.98 2.03
N GLU A 26 -16.30 -1.14 1.09
CA GLU A 26 -16.23 -2.23 0.14
C GLU A 26 -14.80 -2.14 -0.39
N ARG A 27 -13.97 -3.15 -0.06
CA ARG A 27 -12.59 -3.13 -0.52
C ARG A 27 -12.69 -3.21 -2.03
N ASP A 28 -12.60 -2.05 -2.68
CA ASP A 28 -12.40 -1.94 -4.12
C ASP A 28 -11.36 -3.00 -4.48
N GLU A 29 -11.70 -3.83 -5.45
CA GLU A 29 -10.83 -4.91 -5.92
C GLU A 29 -9.42 -4.33 -6.10
N CYS A 30 -8.44 -4.93 -5.41
CA CYS A 30 -7.08 -4.40 -5.45
C CYS A 30 -6.57 -4.57 -6.89
N PRO A 31 -6.19 -3.48 -7.60
CA PRO A 31 -5.72 -3.59 -8.97
C PRO A 31 -4.31 -4.20 -9.07
N HIS A 32 -3.70 -4.55 -7.93
CA HIS A 32 -2.39 -5.18 -7.84
C HIS A 32 -1.28 -4.49 -8.66
N THR A 33 -1.34 -3.16 -8.79
CA THR A 33 -0.34 -2.35 -9.52
C THR A 33 0.99 -2.20 -8.79
N ASN A 34 1.03 -2.50 -7.49
CA ASN A 34 2.22 -2.37 -6.63
C ASN A 34 2.76 -3.74 -6.23
N LEU A 35 3.25 -4.52 -7.20
CA LEU A 35 3.86 -5.84 -6.97
C LEU A 35 5.35 -5.69 -6.67
N VAL A 36 5.76 -6.18 -5.50
CA VAL A 36 7.14 -6.12 -4.99
C VAL A 36 7.78 -7.51 -5.09
N PRO A 37 8.87 -7.69 -5.86
CA PRO A 37 9.56 -8.97 -5.97
C PRO A 37 10.21 -9.40 -4.66
N LYS A 38 10.27 -10.71 -4.45
CA LYS A 38 11.01 -11.39 -3.37
C LYS A 38 11.90 -12.46 -3.97
N TRP A 39 13.08 -12.62 -3.37
CA TRP A 39 14.09 -13.59 -3.79
C TRP A 39 14.45 -14.49 -2.62
N ASP A 40 14.74 -15.75 -2.94
CA ASP A 40 15.25 -16.71 -1.95
C ASP A 40 16.78 -16.75 -1.93
N GLU A 41 17.43 -16.48 -3.07
CA GLU A 41 18.89 -16.43 -3.19
C GLU A 41 19.39 -14.97 -3.24
N PRO A 42 20.47 -14.62 -2.49
CA PRO A 42 21.04 -13.28 -2.52
C PRO A 42 21.53 -12.84 -3.90
N ASP A 43 22.05 -13.79 -4.69
CA ASP A 43 22.59 -13.54 -6.03
C ASP A 43 21.51 -13.11 -7.05
N ASP A 44 20.23 -13.35 -6.75
CA ASP A 44 19.11 -12.99 -7.62
C ASP A 44 18.53 -11.60 -7.28
N ILE A 45 18.93 -10.99 -6.17
CA ILE A 45 18.39 -9.68 -5.76
C ILE A 45 18.63 -8.63 -6.84
N GLY A 46 17.54 -7.98 -7.26
CA GLY A 46 17.56 -6.98 -8.33
C GLY A 46 17.33 -7.56 -9.74
N HIS A 47 17.36 -8.88 -9.89
CA HIS A 47 16.93 -9.58 -11.10
C HIS A 47 15.46 -9.98 -10.95
N GLU A 48 14.55 -9.10 -11.37
CA GLU A 48 13.10 -9.33 -11.22
C GLU A 48 12.61 -10.60 -11.93
N ASP A 49 13.23 -10.97 -13.05
CA ASP A 49 12.97 -12.22 -13.78
C ASP A 49 13.29 -13.48 -12.98
N ARG A 50 14.05 -13.35 -11.88
CA ARG A 50 14.43 -14.42 -10.97
C ARG A 50 13.75 -14.32 -9.61
N ALA A 51 12.76 -13.44 -9.47
CA ALA A 51 11.97 -13.38 -8.26
C ALA A 51 11.23 -14.70 -8.05
N SER A 52 11.24 -15.22 -6.82
CA SER A 52 10.54 -16.45 -6.46
C SER A 52 9.06 -16.22 -6.15
N ARG A 53 8.70 -15.01 -5.72
CA ARG A 53 7.31 -14.57 -5.52
C ARG A 53 7.20 -13.04 -5.60
N PHE A 54 5.97 -12.56 -5.67
CA PHE A 54 5.64 -11.14 -5.64
C PHE A 54 4.63 -10.87 -4.54
N ASP A 55 4.88 -9.85 -3.73
CA ASP A 55 3.95 -9.39 -2.70
C ASP A 55 3.34 -8.06 -3.12
N CYS A 56 2.02 -7.93 -3.04
CA CYS A 56 1.36 -6.66 -3.26
C CYS A 56 1.61 -5.73 -2.07
N GLY A 57 2.30 -4.62 -2.29
CA GLY A 57 2.59 -3.62 -1.25
C GLY A 57 1.35 -2.90 -0.70
N THR A 58 0.20 -3.02 -1.38
CA THR A 58 -1.06 -2.38 -0.97
C THR A 58 -1.96 -3.30 -0.16
N CYS A 59 -2.25 -4.51 -0.64
CA CYS A 59 -3.17 -5.43 0.05
C CYS A 59 -2.47 -6.59 0.77
N GLY A 60 -1.16 -6.78 0.58
CA GLY A 60 -0.38 -7.85 1.20
C GLY A 60 -0.57 -9.24 0.59
N ALA A 61 -1.32 -9.37 -0.50
CA ALA A 61 -1.46 -10.66 -1.20
C ALA A 61 -0.13 -11.08 -1.84
N THR A 62 0.13 -12.39 -1.87
CA THR A 62 1.32 -13.00 -2.47
C THR A 62 0.95 -13.75 -3.73
N PHE A 63 1.78 -13.64 -4.75
CA PHE A 63 1.60 -14.21 -6.07
C PHE A 63 2.86 -14.95 -6.52
N THR A 64 2.68 -15.99 -7.32
CA THR A 64 3.74 -16.60 -8.10
C THR A 64 4.19 -15.66 -9.23
N PRO A 65 5.38 -15.89 -9.83
CA PRO A 65 5.83 -15.08 -10.96
C PRO A 65 4.86 -15.11 -12.17
N ALA A 66 4.20 -16.24 -12.41
CA ALA A 66 3.22 -16.37 -13.49
C ALA A 66 1.97 -15.51 -13.21
N GLU A 67 1.38 -15.62 -12.01
CA GLU A 67 0.20 -14.82 -11.62
C GLU A 67 0.52 -13.32 -11.62
N ALA A 68 1.72 -12.93 -11.17
CA ALA A 68 2.17 -11.54 -11.20
C ALA A 68 2.24 -10.99 -12.63
N GLN A 69 2.63 -11.81 -13.60
CA GLN A 69 2.63 -11.43 -15.01
C GLN A 69 1.21 -11.27 -15.54
N GLU A 70 0.31 -12.21 -15.28
CA GLU A 70 -1.10 -12.14 -15.68
C GLU A 70 -1.80 -10.89 -15.14
N LEU A 71 -1.52 -10.52 -13.88
CA LEU A 71 -2.05 -9.30 -13.26
C LEU A 71 -1.55 -8.04 -13.97
N ARG A 72 -0.27 -7.99 -14.32
CA ARG A 72 0.33 -6.85 -15.04
C ARG A 72 -0.24 -6.72 -16.45
N ASP A 73 -0.44 -7.84 -17.14
CA ASP A 73 -1.02 -7.86 -18.48
C ASP A 73 -2.47 -7.34 -18.44
N THR A 74 -3.28 -7.85 -17.51
CA THR A 74 -4.67 -7.41 -17.30
C THR A 74 -4.77 -5.91 -17.03
N GLU A 75 -3.88 -5.39 -16.18
CA GLU A 75 -3.88 -3.97 -15.82
C GLU A 75 -3.33 -3.08 -16.95
N ALA A 76 -2.35 -3.57 -17.72
CA ALA A 76 -1.86 -2.89 -18.92
C ALA A 76 -2.96 -2.75 -19.97
N GLU A 77 -3.80 -3.77 -20.16
CA GLU A 77 -4.99 -3.69 -21.01
C GLU A 77 -6.00 -2.66 -20.49
N ARG A 78 -6.25 -2.64 -19.17
CA ARG A 78 -7.19 -1.70 -18.54
C ARG A 78 -6.76 -0.23 -18.72
N ILE A 79 -5.47 0.06 -18.57
CA ILE A 79 -4.91 1.42 -18.69
C ILE A 79 -4.70 1.80 -20.16
N GLY A 80 -4.31 0.86 -21.01
CA GLY A 80 -4.00 1.08 -22.43
C GLY A 80 -5.23 1.24 -23.34
N ALA A 81 -6.43 0.94 -22.86
CA ALA A 81 -7.69 1.11 -23.59
C ALA A 81 -8.19 2.57 -23.68
N VAL A 82 -7.31 3.56 -23.54
CA VAL A 82 -7.62 5.02 -23.55
C VAL A 82 -7.31 5.64 -24.91
#